data_AF-A0AAC9L9B2-F1
#
_entry.id   AF-A0AAC9L9B2-F1
#
_cell.length_a   1.000
_cell.length_b   1.000
_cell.length_c   1.000
_cell.angle_alpha   90.00
_cell.angle_beta   90.00
_cell.angle_gamma   90.00
#
_symmetry.space_group_name_H-M   'P 1'
#
loop_
_entity.id
_entity.type
_entity.pdbx_description
1 polymer ?
#
loop_
_entity_poly.entity_id
_entity_poly.type
_entity_poly.pdbx_seq_one_letter_code
_entity_poly.pdbx_strand_id
1 'polypeptide(L)'
;MTNGDENRVDGPQEPADAAAGGPPKPRPRMSGGGPGRGRIRHQEAGTTTPREPTLAEKRARLAAERRQREAEEQEFQESERKRKLRKRVMIGGGVTLGVVALIAVAYASRPQPVTAYCVDENGVEAEDERVCDPAYAQQQGGTVGPSGIIFLPGFGGGGNQYHYNYGGTPGAGGTVSGGTTVRPDNAEIRSKSGSTIQRGGFGTGRGSGGS
;
A
#
# COMPACT_ATOMS: atom_id res chain seq x y z
N MET A 1 15.60 51.96 -16.49
CA MET A 1 14.36 52.47 -15.87
C MET A 1 14.07 51.53 -14.71
N THR A 2 14.78 51.67 -13.59
CA THR A 2 14.52 52.57 -12.44
C THR A 2 13.60 51.94 -11.40
N ASN A 3 14.20 51.72 -10.21
CA ASN A 3 13.64 51.84 -8.85
C ASN A 3 12.58 50.80 -8.47
N GLY A 4 12.65 50.15 -7.31
CA GLY A 4 12.89 50.70 -5.98
C GLY A 4 11.64 50.34 -5.17
N ASP A 5 11.78 49.50 -4.16
CA ASP A 5 11.67 49.89 -2.75
C ASP A 5 10.24 50.10 -2.25
N GLU A 6 9.97 49.39 -1.16
CA GLU A 6 9.22 49.82 0.03
C GLU A 6 7.78 50.37 -0.11
N ASN A 7 6.84 49.69 0.55
CA ASN A 7 6.19 50.15 1.80
C ASN A 7 4.86 49.41 1.99
N ARG A 8 4.63 48.73 3.12
CA ARG A 8 4.26 49.27 4.44
C ARG A 8 2.87 49.91 4.43
N VAL A 9 1.94 49.21 5.08
CA VAL A 9 0.59 49.63 5.48
C VAL A 9 0.28 48.77 6.72
N ASP A 10 -0.22 49.22 7.85
CA ASP A 10 -0.32 50.52 8.49
C ASP A 10 -0.52 50.19 9.98
N GLY A 11 0.17 50.91 10.85
CA GLY A 11 -0.01 50.77 12.30
C GLY A 11 -1.29 51.49 12.76
N PRO A 12 -1.98 51.02 13.80
CA PRO A 12 -3.04 51.80 14.43
C PRO A 12 -2.48 53.04 15.15
N GLN A 13 -3.06 54.20 14.83
CA GLN A 13 -3.00 55.48 15.54
C GLN A 13 -3.71 55.32 16.90
N GLU A 14 -3.26 55.90 18.02
CA GLU A 14 -3.52 57.27 18.55
C GLU A 14 -3.10 57.28 20.05
N PRO A 15 -3.07 58.42 20.79
CA PRO A 15 -3.15 59.81 20.38
C PRO A 15 -1.98 60.69 20.91
N ALA A 16 -1.98 61.93 20.43
CA ALA A 16 -1.08 63.00 20.83
C ALA A 16 -1.44 63.58 22.20
N ASP A 17 -0.48 63.57 23.13
CA ASP A 17 -0.55 64.32 24.38
C ASP A 17 -0.18 65.80 24.14
N ALA A 18 -1.19 66.66 24.07
CA ALA A 18 -1.03 68.10 24.11
C ALA A 18 -1.03 68.62 25.56
N ALA A 19 0.14 69.10 25.97
CA ALA A 19 0.44 70.18 26.92
C ALA A 19 -0.57 70.50 28.06
N ALA A 20 -0.16 70.26 29.30
CA ALA A 20 -0.53 71.08 30.45
C ALA A 20 0.64 71.16 31.44
N GLY A 21 1.04 72.39 31.76
CA GLY A 21 2.21 72.72 32.59
C GLY A 21 2.07 72.28 34.05
N GLY A 22 3.12 71.62 34.56
CA GLY A 22 3.35 71.36 35.98
C GLY A 22 4.66 72.04 36.45
N PRO A 23 4.79 72.34 37.75
CA PRO A 23 5.88 73.17 38.28
C PRO A 23 7.26 72.53 38.05
N PRO A 24 8.36 73.32 38.01
CA PRO A 24 9.69 72.79 37.73
C PRO A 24 10.06 71.73 38.75
N LYS A 25 10.30 70.49 38.28
CA LYS A 25 10.86 69.42 39.11
C LYS A 25 12.24 69.87 39.62
N PRO A 26 12.57 69.71 40.91
CA PRO A 26 13.90 69.98 41.41
C PRO A 26 14.89 69.07 40.68
N ARG A 27 15.93 69.66 40.08
CA ARG A 27 17.02 68.92 39.45
C ARG A 27 17.60 67.98 40.52
N PRO A 28 17.80 66.68 40.24
CA PRO A 28 18.56 65.84 41.15
C PRO A 28 19.94 66.46 41.30
N ARG A 29 20.29 66.88 42.51
CA ARG A 29 21.69 67.13 42.86
C ARG A 29 22.41 65.80 42.65
N MET A 30 23.20 65.68 41.59
CA MET A 30 24.18 64.60 41.47
C MET A 30 25.21 64.80 42.58
N SER A 31 24.88 64.26 43.74
CA SER A 31 25.72 64.24 44.93
C SER A 31 26.40 62.88 45.00
N GLY A 32 27.72 62.88 44.82
CA GLY A 32 28.62 61.89 45.42
C GLY A 32 28.76 60.57 44.68
N GLY A 33 30.01 60.20 44.41
CA GLY A 33 30.35 58.94 43.77
C GLY A 33 29.86 57.72 44.56
N GLY A 34 29.11 56.85 43.88
CA GLY A 34 28.96 55.47 44.31
C GLY A 34 30.28 54.70 44.08
N PRO A 35 30.62 53.72 44.94
CA PRO A 35 31.86 52.97 44.79
C PRO A 35 31.92 52.33 43.40
N GLY A 36 33.04 52.51 42.70
CA GLY A 36 33.24 51.99 41.35
C GLY A 36 32.91 50.49 41.30
N ARG A 37 32.07 50.09 40.35
CA ARG A 37 31.82 48.67 40.07
C ARG A 37 33.13 48.03 39.65
N GLY A 38 33.76 47.28 40.55
CA GLY A 38 34.97 46.53 40.24
C GLY A 38 34.73 45.55 39.09
N ARG A 39 35.52 45.66 38.01
CA ARG A 39 35.62 44.63 36.96
C ARG A 39 36.64 43.58 37.42
N ILE A 40 36.14 42.46 37.94
CA ILE A 40 36.97 41.27 38.18
C ILE A 40 37.27 40.66 36.81
N ARG A 41 38.55 40.56 36.42
CA ARG A 41 38.96 39.97 35.14
C ARG A 41 39.12 38.45 35.21
N HIS A 42 39.49 37.91 36.37
CA HIS A 42 39.64 36.47 36.61
C HIS A 42 39.33 36.13 38.08
N GLN A 43 38.65 35.01 38.32
CA GLN A 43 38.44 34.43 39.65
C GLN A 43 39.34 33.19 39.76
N GLU A 44 40.25 33.16 40.74
CA GLU A 44 41.11 31.99 41.00
C GLU A 44 40.33 30.95 41.80
N ALA A 45 40.31 29.72 41.29
CA ALA A 45 39.64 28.59 41.94
C ALA A 45 40.30 28.29 43.29
N GLY A 46 39.53 28.41 44.37
CA GLY A 46 39.99 28.11 45.75
C GLY A 46 40.24 29.34 46.63
N THR A 47 40.42 30.53 46.07
CA THR A 47 40.71 31.77 46.85
C THR A 47 39.49 32.67 46.99
N THR A 48 38.56 32.64 46.04
CA THR A 48 37.33 33.44 46.10
C THR A 48 36.21 32.71 46.83
N THR A 49 35.71 33.26 47.94
CA THR A 49 34.56 32.71 48.66
C THR A 49 33.25 33.08 47.96
N PRO A 50 32.38 32.11 47.64
CA PRO A 50 31.06 32.39 47.09
C PRO A 50 30.24 33.25 48.05
N ARG A 51 29.58 34.29 47.53
CA ARG A 51 28.66 35.10 48.31
C ARG A 51 27.48 34.24 48.78
N GLU A 52 26.98 34.49 50.00
CA GLU A 52 25.77 33.85 50.46
C GLU A 52 24.59 34.15 49.52
N PRO A 53 23.85 33.12 49.09
CA PRO A 53 22.79 33.28 48.11
C PRO A 53 21.67 34.12 48.69
N THR A 54 21.25 35.11 47.92
CA THR A 54 20.12 35.97 48.26
C THR A 54 18.81 35.17 48.26
N LEU A 55 17.78 35.67 48.95
CA LEU A 55 16.46 34.99 48.97
C LEU A 55 15.86 34.83 47.56
N ALA A 56 16.15 35.77 46.66
CA ALA A 56 15.74 35.69 45.26
C ALA A 56 16.44 34.53 44.52
N GLU A 57 17.75 34.36 44.72
CA GLU A 57 18.51 33.25 44.13
C GLU A 57 18.11 31.89 44.69
N LYS A 58 17.80 31.79 46.00
CA LYS A 58 17.27 30.57 46.60
C LYS A 58 15.93 30.15 45.97
N ARG A 59 15.02 31.12 45.75
CA ARG A 59 13.75 30.88 45.04
C ARG A 59 13.97 30.47 43.58
N ALA A 60 14.91 31.11 42.89
CA ALA A 60 15.26 30.77 41.51
C ALA A 60 15.82 29.35 41.37
N ARG A 61 16.68 28.90 42.30
CA ARG A 61 17.18 27.51 42.33
C ARG A 61 16.06 26.51 42.57
N LEU A 62 15.17 26.77 43.53
CA LEU A 62 14.01 25.90 43.79
C LEU A 62 13.03 25.85 42.61
N ALA A 63 12.86 26.96 41.89
CA ALA A 63 12.04 27.00 40.67
C ALA A 63 12.72 26.28 39.49
N ALA A 64 14.06 26.30 39.41
CA ALA A 64 14.80 25.52 38.42
C ALA A 64 14.72 24.02 38.70
N GLU A 65 14.88 23.60 39.96
CA GLU A 65 14.78 22.19 40.36
C GLU A 65 13.38 21.62 40.14
N ARG A 66 12.32 22.40 40.45
CA ARG A 66 10.94 22.01 40.14
C ARG A 66 10.70 21.81 38.65
N ARG A 67 11.15 22.75 37.81
CA ARG A 67 11.02 22.64 36.35
C ARG A 67 11.76 21.42 35.78
N GLN A 68 12.91 21.06 36.35
CA GLN A 68 13.65 19.86 35.93
C GLN A 68 12.87 18.58 36.26
N ARG A 69 12.30 18.47 37.47
CA ARG A 69 11.48 17.32 37.86
C ARG A 69 10.22 17.20 37.02
N GLU A 70 9.52 18.32 36.79
CA GLU A 70 8.32 18.35 35.94
C GLU A 70 8.63 17.96 34.48
N ALA A 71 9.77 18.37 33.94
CA ALA A 71 10.20 17.97 32.60
C ALA A 71 10.53 16.47 32.53
N GLU A 72 11.21 15.91 33.53
CA GLU A 72 11.54 14.48 33.59
C GLU A 72 10.28 13.61 33.71
N GLU A 73 9.30 14.04 34.51
CA GLU A 73 8.00 13.38 34.61
C GLU A 73 7.24 13.42 33.27
N GLN A 74 7.26 14.56 32.58
CA GLN A 74 6.62 14.69 31.26
C GLN A 74 7.28 13.79 30.21
N GLU A 75 8.62 13.76 30.16
CA GLU A 75 9.37 12.89 29.26
C GLU A 75 9.08 11.41 29.52
N PHE A 76 8.98 11.01 30.79
CA PHE A 76 8.62 9.64 31.15
C PHE A 76 7.21 9.28 30.65
N GLN A 77 6.21 10.14 30.91
CA GLN A 77 4.84 9.92 30.47
C GLN A 77 4.71 9.88 28.95
N GLU A 78 5.43 10.75 28.24
CA GLU A 78 5.50 10.71 26.78
C GLU A 78 6.14 9.43 26.26
N SER A 79 7.23 8.99 26.89
CA SER A 79 7.93 7.76 26.50
C SER A 79 7.01 6.54 26.64
N GLU A 80 6.25 6.46 27.73
CA GLU A 80 5.29 5.39 27.98
C GLU A 80 4.11 5.44 27.00
N ARG A 81 3.58 6.63 26.68
CA ARG A 81 2.55 6.80 25.65
C ARG A 81 3.07 6.36 24.27
N LYS A 82 4.29 6.77 23.91
CA LYS A 82 4.93 6.40 22.63
C LYS A 82 5.23 4.89 22.57
N ARG A 83 5.61 4.24 23.68
CA ARG A 83 5.79 2.77 23.76
C ARG A 83 4.46 2.03 23.58
N LYS A 84 3.40 2.47 24.26
CA LYS A 84 2.06 1.86 24.12
C LYS A 84 1.53 1.97 22.69
N LEU A 85 1.70 3.12 22.04
CA LEU A 85 1.33 3.31 20.63
C LEU A 85 2.14 2.41 19.69
N ARG A 86 3.48 2.39 19.84
CA ARG A 86 4.35 1.51 19.03
C ARG A 86 3.97 0.04 19.17
N LYS A 87 3.69 -0.43 20.40
CA LYS A 87 3.25 -1.80 20.66
C LYS A 87 1.90 -2.13 20.00
N ARG A 88 0.92 -1.21 20.05
CA ARG A 88 -0.38 -1.39 19.39
C ARG A 88 -0.28 -1.41 17.87
N VAL A 89 0.54 -0.54 17.28
CA VAL A 89 0.76 -0.49 15.83
C VAL A 89 1.46 -1.77 15.33
N MET A 90 2.48 -2.25 16.03
CA MET A 90 3.19 -3.48 15.65
C MET A 90 2.29 -4.73 15.73
N ILE A 91 1.39 -4.81 16.71
CA ILE A 91 0.48 -5.96 16.87
C ILE A 91 -0.68 -5.89 15.86
N GLY A 92 -1.24 -4.69 15.61
CA GLY A 92 -2.43 -4.54 14.76
C GLY A 92 -2.15 -4.38 13.27
N GLY A 93 -0.99 -3.85 12.87
CA GLY A 93 -0.72 -3.46 11.49
C GLY A 93 -0.29 -4.61 10.56
N GLY A 94 0.38 -5.64 11.08
CA GLY A 94 0.96 -6.69 10.24
C GLY A 94 -0.04 -7.75 9.76
N VAL A 95 -1.03 -8.09 10.59
CA VAL A 95 -1.91 -9.25 10.33
C VAL A 95 -2.89 -8.98 9.20
N THR A 96 -3.43 -7.76 9.09
CA THR A 96 -4.47 -7.43 8.12
C THR A 96 -3.96 -7.43 6.68
N LEU A 97 -2.77 -6.84 6.44
CA LEU A 97 -2.15 -6.82 5.10
C LEU A 97 -1.76 -8.23 4.62
N GLY A 98 -1.28 -9.09 5.54
CA GLY A 98 -0.92 -10.47 5.22
C GLY A 98 -2.11 -11.30 4.74
N VAL A 99 -3.27 -11.21 5.41
CA VAL A 99 -4.47 -11.96 5.03
C VAL A 99 -5.00 -11.51 3.67
N VAL A 100 -5.02 -10.20 3.39
CA VAL A 100 -5.48 -9.68 2.09
C VAL A 100 -4.57 -10.13 0.96
N ALA A 101 -3.25 -10.13 1.16
CA ALA A 101 -2.31 -10.64 0.17
C ALA A 101 -2.52 -12.14 -0.12
N LEU A 102 -2.76 -12.96 0.91
CA LEU A 102 -3.06 -14.39 0.73
C LEU A 102 -4.36 -14.61 -0.04
N ILE A 103 -5.41 -13.86 0.27
CA ILE A 103 -6.69 -13.92 -0.47
C ILE A 103 -6.48 -13.53 -1.92
N ALA A 104 -5.75 -12.43 -2.18
CA ALA A 104 -5.46 -11.99 -3.55
C ALA A 104 -4.71 -13.05 -4.36
N VAL A 105 -3.68 -13.68 -3.77
CA VAL A 105 -2.96 -14.80 -4.41
C VAL A 105 -3.88 -16.00 -4.64
N ALA A 106 -4.73 -16.34 -3.67
CA ALA A 106 -5.66 -17.47 -3.78
C ALA A 106 -6.78 -17.24 -4.82
N TYR A 107 -7.16 -15.99 -5.10
CA TYR A 107 -8.09 -15.67 -6.19
C TYR A 107 -7.37 -15.57 -7.53
N ALA A 108 -6.15 -15.03 -7.58
CA ALA A 108 -5.35 -14.93 -8.79
C ALA A 108 -4.89 -16.30 -9.32
N SER A 109 -4.72 -17.29 -8.44
CA SER A 109 -4.36 -18.66 -8.82
C SER A 109 -5.53 -19.52 -9.25
N ARG A 110 -6.77 -19.01 -9.23
CA ARG A 110 -7.93 -19.79 -9.68
C ARG A 110 -7.89 -19.96 -11.19
N PRO A 111 -8.08 -21.18 -11.69
CA PRO A 111 -8.16 -21.42 -13.13
C PRO A 111 -9.34 -20.66 -13.72
N GLN A 112 -9.12 -20.04 -14.88
CA GLN A 112 -10.21 -19.38 -15.58
C GLN A 112 -11.15 -20.46 -16.16
N PRO A 113 -12.48 -20.34 -15.98
CA PRO A 113 -13.42 -21.26 -16.59
C PRO A 113 -13.48 -20.99 -18.09
N VAL A 114 -13.20 -22.01 -18.90
CA VAL A 114 -13.28 -21.96 -20.36
C VAL A 114 -14.30 -22.98 -20.83
N THR A 115 -15.27 -22.53 -21.61
CA THR A 115 -16.23 -23.44 -22.26
C THR A 115 -15.59 -24.01 -23.52
N ALA A 116 -15.64 -25.33 -23.69
CA ALA A 116 -15.26 -26.00 -24.92
C ALA A 116 -16.52 -26.35 -25.72
N TYR A 117 -16.46 -26.11 -27.03
CA TYR A 117 -17.49 -26.48 -27.98
C TYR A 117 -16.94 -27.54 -28.93
N CYS A 118 -17.66 -28.63 -29.10
CA CYS A 118 -17.33 -29.64 -30.10
C CYS A 118 -17.82 -29.16 -31.46
N VAL A 119 -16.90 -28.94 -32.40
CA VAL A 119 -17.22 -28.41 -33.73
C VAL A 119 -16.67 -29.32 -34.83
N ASP A 120 -17.32 -29.27 -35.99
CA ASP A 120 -16.88 -29.92 -37.22
C ASP A 120 -15.77 -29.13 -37.95
N GLU A 121 -15.37 -29.60 -39.13
CA GLU A 121 -14.39 -28.93 -40.00
C GLU A 121 -14.83 -27.53 -40.44
N ASN A 122 -16.13 -27.25 -40.50
CA ASN A 122 -16.70 -25.97 -40.88
C ASN A 122 -16.88 -25.01 -39.69
N GLY A 123 -16.54 -25.45 -38.47
CA GLY A 123 -16.74 -24.68 -37.24
C GLY A 123 -18.19 -24.66 -36.75
N VAL A 124 -19.02 -25.57 -37.24
CA VAL A 124 -20.40 -25.75 -36.80
C VAL A 124 -20.41 -26.72 -35.61
N GLU A 125 -21.14 -26.38 -34.56
CA GLU A 125 -21.31 -27.23 -33.40
C GLU A 125 -21.92 -28.58 -33.78
N ALA A 126 -21.27 -29.67 -33.38
CA ALA A 126 -21.76 -31.01 -33.63
C ALA A 126 -23.05 -31.28 -32.84
N GLU A 127 -23.98 -32.04 -33.42
CA GLU A 127 -25.24 -32.40 -32.77
C GLU A 127 -25.03 -33.22 -31.49
N ASP A 128 -24.01 -34.08 -31.49
CA ASP A 128 -23.62 -34.90 -30.34
C ASP A 128 -22.22 -34.51 -29.86
N GLU A 129 -22.12 -33.90 -28.68
CA GLU A 129 -20.85 -33.46 -28.08
C GLU A 129 -19.86 -34.61 -27.84
N ARG A 130 -20.35 -35.86 -27.73
CA ARG A 130 -19.52 -37.05 -27.49
C ARG A 130 -18.61 -37.39 -28.66
N VAL A 131 -18.88 -36.91 -29.87
CA VAL A 131 -17.99 -37.15 -31.02
C VAL A 131 -16.61 -36.54 -30.82
N CYS A 132 -16.50 -35.53 -29.95
CA CYS A 132 -15.22 -34.98 -29.53
C CYS A 132 -14.62 -35.67 -28.28
N ASP A 133 -15.25 -36.69 -27.70
CA ASP A 133 -14.64 -37.48 -26.63
C ASP A 133 -13.67 -38.50 -27.24
N PRO A 134 -12.36 -38.47 -26.90
CA PRO A 134 -11.41 -39.44 -27.41
C PRO A 134 -11.80 -40.90 -27.09
N ALA A 135 -12.43 -41.16 -25.94
CA ALA A 135 -12.86 -42.51 -25.58
C ALA A 135 -14.03 -42.98 -26.46
N TYR A 136 -14.94 -42.09 -26.81
CA TYR A 136 -16.05 -42.39 -27.71
C TYR A 136 -15.57 -42.58 -29.15
N ALA A 137 -14.70 -41.70 -29.64
CA ALA A 137 -14.13 -41.79 -30.97
C ALA A 137 -13.44 -43.14 -31.22
N GLN A 138 -12.63 -43.59 -30.26
CA GLN A 138 -11.95 -44.89 -30.35
C GLN A 138 -12.93 -46.07 -30.39
N GLN A 139 -14.04 -46.01 -29.65
CA GLN A 139 -15.08 -47.05 -29.69
C GLN A 139 -15.79 -47.12 -31.03
N GLN A 140 -15.94 -45.99 -31.73
CA GLN A 140 -16.54 -45.91 -33.06
C GLN A 140 -15.53 -46.20 -34.19
N GLY A 141 -14.31 -46.65 -33.86
CA GLY A 141 -13.24 -46.92 -34.84
C GLY A 141 -12.58 -45.66 -35.40
N GLY A 142 -12.75 -44.52 -34.73
CA GLY A 142 -12.09 -43.26 -35.04
C GLY A 142 -10.68 -43.15 -34.46
N THR A 143 -9.95 -42.14 -34.92
CA THR A 143 -8.57 -41.86 -34.49
C THR A 143 -8.46 -40.45 -33.93
N VAL A 144 -7.52 -40.25 -32.99
CA VAL A 144 -7.26 -38.93 -32.39
C VAL A 144 -5.87 -38.48 -32.84
N GLY A 145 -5.82 -37.36 -33.55
CA GLY A 145 -4.59 -36.76 -34.03
C GLY A 145 -3.83 -36.00 -32.95
N PRO A 146 -2.53 -35.71 -33.18
CA PRO A 146 -1.67 -35.03 -32.22
C PRO A 146 -2.09 -33.58 -31.92
N SER A 147 -2.89 -32.95 -32.79
CA SER A 147 -3.47 -31.61 -32.59
C SER A 147 -4.80 -31.63 -31.83
N GLY A 148 -5.25 -32.78 -31.33
CA GLY A 148 -6.57 -32.93 -30.71
C GLY A 148 -7.74 -32.97 -31.70
N ILE A 149 -7.45 -33.10 -32.99
CA ILE A 149 -8.44 -33.37 -34.04
C ILE A 149 -8.86 -34.84 -33.96
N ILE A 150 -10.15 -35.08 -34.05
CA ILE A 150 -10.77 -36.39 -33.91
C ILE A 150 -11.39 -36.75 -35.25
N PHE A 151 -10.97 -37.90 -35.79
CA PHE A 151 -11.42 -38.42 -37.07
C PHE A 151 -12.39 -39.57 -36.81
N LEU A 152 -13.67 -39.39 -37.13
CA LEU A 152 -14.65 -40.48 -37.09
C LEU A 152 -14.89 -41.04 -38.49
N PRO A 153 -14.90 -42.38 -38.65
CA PRO A 153 -15.24 -42.99 -39.93
C PRO A 153 -16.72 -42.73 -40.25
N GLY A 154 -17.00 -42.04 -41.35
CA GLY A 154 -18.36 -41.81 -41.82
C GLY A 154 -18.91 -43.00 -42.62
N PHE A 155 -20.23 -43.12 -42.62
CA PHE A 155 -20.95 -44.08 -43.47
C PHE A 155 -20.75 -43.69 -44.94
N GLY A 156 -19.87 -44.40 -45.67
CA GLY A 156 -19.58 -44.15 -47.09
C GLY A 156 -18.14 -43.79 -47.43
N GLY A 157 -17.20 -43.85 -46.49
CA GLY A 157 -15.76 -43.70 -46.78
C GLY A 157 -15.22 -42.28 -46.71
N GLY A 158 -16.06 -41.28 -46.44
CA GLY A 158 -15.63 -39.95 -45.99
C GLY A 158 -15.54 -39.92 -44.47
N GLY A 159 -14.40 -39.53 -43.91
CA GLY A 159 -14.26 -39.32 -42.47
C GLY A 159 -14.71 -37.92 -42.08
N ASN A 160 -15.48 -37.79 -41.00
CA ASN A 160 -15.81 -36.49 -40.43
C ASN A 160 -14.73 -36.11 -39.42
N GLN A 161 -14.26 -34.86 -39.50
CA GLN A 161 -13.27 -34.31 -38.60
C GLN A 161 -13.97 -33.43 -37.56
N TYR A 162 -13.69 -33.67 -36.29
CA TYR A 162 -14.20 -32.91 -35.16
C TYR A 162 -13.05 -32.40 -34.31
N HIS A 163 -13.22 -31.25 -33.69
CA HIS A 163 -12.25 -30.71 -32.74
C HIS A 163 -12.95 -29.86 -31.67
N TYR A 164 -12.27 -29.67 -30.55
CA TYR A 164 -12.73 -28.72 -29.54
C TYR A 164 -12.27 -27.31 -29.91
N ASN A 165 -13.23 -26.38 -29.93
CA ASN A 165 -12.95 -24.94 -29.88
C ASN A 165 -13.15 -24.45 -28.44
N TYR A 166 -12.09 -23.89 -27.87
CA TYR A 166 -12.07 -23.41 -26.49
C TYR A 166 -12.39 -21.90 -26.46
N GLY A 167 -13.47 -21.54 -25.79
CA GLY A 167 -14.01 -20.19 -25.75
C GLY A 167 -14.86 -19.85 -26.97
N GLY A 168 -14.91 -18.56 -27.32
CA GLY A 168 -15.74 -18.08 -28.43
C GLY A 168 -17.22 -17.94 -28.06
N THR A 169 -18.02 -17.55 -29.05
CA THR A 169 -19.47 -17.37 -28.88
C THR A 169 -20.20 -18.09 -30.02
N PRO A 170 -21.19 -18.95 -29.71
CA PRO A 170 -22.01 -19.58 -30.73
C PRO A 170 -22.86 -18.52 -31.43
N GLY A 171 -22.76 -18.46 -32.75
CA GLY A 171 -23.58 -17.63 -33.62
C GLY A 171 -24.90 -18.29 -33.98
N ALA A 172 -25.71 -17.57 -34.76
CA ALA A 172 -26.95 -18.12 -35.32
C ALA A 172 -26.61 -19.28 -36.28
N GLY A 173 -27.24 -20.44 -36.06
CA GLY A 173 -26.96 -21.66 -36.85
C GLY A 173 -25.88 -22.57 -36.27
N GLY A 174 -25.39 -22.30 -35.05
CA GLY A 174 -24.46 -23.20 -34.35
C GLY A 174 -22.99 -23.03 -34.74
N THR A 175 -22.65 -22.07 -35.61
CA THR A 175 -21.26 -21.74 -35.91
C THR A 175 -20.59 -21.06 -34.72
N VAL A 176 -19.49 -21.61 -34.21
CA VAL A 176 -18.74 -20.99 -33.10
C VAL A 176 -17.74 -20.01 -33.68
N SER A 177 -17.92 -18.72 -33.37
CA SER A 177 -17.01 -17.66 -33.83
C SER A 177 -16.04 -17.24 -32.72
N GLY A 178 -14.77 -17.08 -33.09
CA GLY A 178 -13.68 -16.77 -32.17
C GLY A 178 -13.16 -18.00 -31.41
N GLY A 179 -12.55 -17.76 -30.25
CA GLY A 179 -11.94 -18.81 -29.44
C GLY A 179 -10.57 -19.25 -29.93
N THR A 180 -10.11 -20.39 -29.44
CA THR A 180 -8.84 -21.02 -29.83
C THR A 180 -9.05 -22.53 -29.97
N THR A 181 -8.44 -23.13 -30.98
CA THR A 181 -8.38 -24.60 -31.14
C THR A 181 -7.27 -25.23 -30.29
N VAL A 182 -6.32 -24.41 -29.82
CA VAL A 182 -5.26 -24.85 -28.92
C VAL A 182 -5.81 -24.89 -27.50
N ARG A 183 -5.70 -26.06 -26.86
CA ARG A 183 -6.16 -26.25 -25.49
C ARG A 183 -5.39 -25.34 -24.53
N PRO A 184 -6.06 -24.47 -23.76
CA PRO A 184 -5.39 -23.60 -22.81
C PRO A 184 -4.81 -24.39 -21.63
N ASP A 185 -3.54 -24.10 -21.33
CA ASP A 185 -2.86 -24.64 -20.16
C ASP A 185 -3.37 -23.93 -18.89
N ASN A 186 -3.64 -24.69 -17.83
CA ASN A 186 -4.11 -24.20 -16.53
C ASN A 186 -5.52 -23.55 -16.51
N ALA A 187 -6.38 -23.86 -17.48
CA ALA A 187 -7.79 -23.47 -17.45
C ALA A 187 -8.70 -24.61 -16.93
N GLU A 188 -9.82 -24.24 -16.29
CA GLU A 188 -10.89 -25.19 -16.00
C GLU A 188 -11.79 -25.28 -17.23
N ILE A 189 -11.65 -26.37 -17.98
CA ILE A 189 -12.35 -26.57 -19.23
C ILE A 189 -13.59 -27.40 -18.99
N ARG A 190 -14.75 -26.82 -19.32
CA ARG A 190 -16.04 -27.50 -19.27
C ARG A 190 -16.64 -27.54 -20.66
N SER A 191 -17.22 -28.68 -21.01
CA SER A 191 -18.04 -28.83 -22.19
C SER A 191 -19.33 -28.01 -22.05
N LYS A 192 -20.05 -27.77 -23.15
CA LYS A 192 -21.32 -27.02 -23.12
C LYS A 192 -22.39 -27.72 -22.27
N SER A 193 -22.41 -29.06 -22.26
CA SER A 193 -23.29 -29.85 -21.40
C SER A 193 -22.89 -29.85 -19.92
N GLY A 194 -21.76 -29.25 -19.55
CA GLY A 194 -21.26 -29.17 -18.18
C GLY A 194 -20.30 -30.30 -17.81
N SER A 195 -19.92 -31.16 -18.75
CA SER A 195 -18.93 -32.22 -18.52
C SER A 195 -17.55 -31.60 -18.33
N THR A 196 -16.78 -32.10 -17.36
CA THR A 196 -15.45 -31.54 -17.06
C THR A 196 -14.39 -32.22 -17.94
N ILE A 197 -13.83 -31.46 -18.88
CA ILE A 197 -12.75 -31.93 -19.78
C ILE A 197 -11.39 -31.73 -19.09
N GLN A 198 -11.21 -30.62 -18.37
CA GLN A 198 -9.98 -30.32 -17.63
C GLN A 198 -10.32 -29.59 -16.33
N ARG A 199 -9.94 -30.15 -15.18
CA ARG A 199 -10.02 -29.46 -13.89
C ARG A 199 -8.80 -28.57 -13.78
N GLY A 200 -8.97 -27.28 -14.05
CA GLY A 200 -7.87 -26.33 -14.07
C GLY A 200 -7.06 -26.37 -12.77
N GLY A 201 -5.76 -26.25 -12.92
CA GLY A 201 -4.79 -26.45 -11.85
C GLY A 201 -3.57 -27.16 -12.39
N PHE A 202 -2.45 -27.01 -11.69
CA PHE A 202 -1.25 -27.81 -11.92
C PHE A 202 -1.59 -29.29 -11.69
N GLY A 203 -2.09 -29.96 -12.72
CA GLY A 203 -2.03 -31.40 -12.80
C GLY A 203 -0.56 -31.75 -12.69
N THR A 204 -0.19 -32.47 -11.63
CA THR A 204 1.07 -33.18 -11.54
C THR A 204 1.09 -34.20 -12.68
N GLY A 205 1.37 -33.73 -13.88
CA GLY A 205 1.68 -34.57 -15.02
C GLY A 205 2.88 -35.40 -14.59
N ARG A 206 2.70 -36.71 -14.55
CA ARG A 206 3.78 -37.68 -14.49
C ARG A 206 4.75 -37.36 -15.63
N GLY A 207 5.75 -36.54 -15.34
CA GLY A 207 6.96 -36.50 -16.13
C GLY A 207 7.62 -37.86 -15.94
N SER A 208 7.60 -38.67 -16.99
CA SER A 208 8.51 -39.80 -17.09
C SER A 208 9.93 -39.22 -17.14
N GLY A 209 10.56 -39.09 -15.98
CA GLY A 209 12.01 -39.06 -15.88
C GLY A 209 12.53 -40.42 -16.30
N GLY A 210 12.93 -40.55 -17.56
CA GLY A 210 13.73 -41.66 -18.02
C GLY A 210 15.15 -41.50 -17.49
N SER A 211 15.58 -42.46 -16.69
CA SER A 211 17.00 -42.78 -16.50
C SER A 211 17.53 -43.53 -17.72
#